data_AF-A0A8B5WKJ5-F1
#
_entry.id   AF-A0A8B5WKJ5-F1
#
_cell.length_a   1.000
_cell.length_b   1.000
_cell.length_c   1.000
_cell.angle_alpha   90.00
_cell.angle_beta   90.00
_cell.angle_gamma   90.00
#
_symmetry.space_group_name_H-M   'P 1'
#
loop_
_entity.id
_entity.type
_entity.pdbx_description
1 polymer ?
#
loop_
_entity_poly.entity_id
_entity_poly.type
_entity_poly.pdbx_seq_one_letter_code
_entity_poly.pdbx_strand_id
1 'polypeptide(L)'
;MALPALLYLHGGAGIFGTPDNLDARHRALLEARGFTVISVDYPKVIGSTIHATPAALERTVTALAAESPTGTVVVVGHSFGGYLTLWLAATHPAVARAVALAGYGDLLADWYLTPSAHYAATKELRGFRPEMVTPASSWDAKFDLYVYLRKTGGWPGYVSRADLDSLAAISPLRARHGQSKQTGIPLPVGQSSSESAAFGIDNTYQLRKSYT
;
A
#
# COMPACT_ATOMS: atom_id res chain seq x y z
N MET A 1 -15.54 -4.82 25.61
CA MET A 1 -15.41 -5.59 24.35
C MET A 1 -14.00 -5.42 23.85
N ALA A 2 -13.33 -6.49 23.41
CA ALA A 2 -11.99 -6.38 22.85
C ALA A 2 -12.05 -5.70 21.47
N LEU A 3 -11.04 -4.87 21.16
CA LEU A 3 -10.97 -4.15 19.89
C LEU A 3 -10.00 -4.85 18.91
N PRO A 4 -10.24 -4.75 17.60
CA PRO A 4 -9.26 -5.17 16.59
C PRO A 4 -7.95 -4.40 16.72
N ALA A 5 -6.85 -4.99 16.24
CA ALA A 5 -5.61 -4.23 16.09
C ALA A 5 -5.80 -3.14 15.04
N LEU A 6 -5.20 -1.96 15.24
CA LEU A 6 -5.24 -0.86 14.28
C LEU A 6 -3.89 -0.73 13.58
N LEU A 7 -3.87 -1.02 12.28
CA LEU A 7 -2.70 -0.85 11.42
C LEU A 7 -2.72 0.54 10.79
N TYR A 8 -1.67 1.33 11.01
CA TYR A 8 -1.45 2.60 10.33
C TYR A 8 -0.43 2.46 9.19
N LEU A 9 -0.79 2.99 8.01
CA LEU A 9 0.04 3.03 6.82
C LEU A 9 0.37 4.49 6.46
N HIS A 10 1.65 4.83 6.58
CA HIS A 10 2.12 6.19 6.28
C HIS A 10 2.04 6.52 4.78
N GLY A 11 2.03 7.81 4.45
CA GLY A 11 2.13 8.30 3.07
C GLY A 11 3.57 8.41 2.57
N GLY A 12 3.75 8.95 1.36
CA GLY A 12 5.09 9.18 0.77
C GLY A 12 5.29 8.59 -0.63
N ALA A 13 4.19 8.47 -1.39
CA ALA A 13 4.19 8.05 -2.80
C ALA A 13 4.84 6.69 -3.10
N GLY A 14 5.01 5.84 -2.07
CA GLY A 14 5.77 4.59 -2.17
C GLY A 14 7.29 4.79 -2.24
N ILE A 15 7.77 6.03 -2.21
CA ILE A 15 9.18 6.42 -2.42
C ILE A 15 9.85 6.75 -1.09
N PHE A 16 9.13 7.40 -0.17
CA PHE A 16 9.62 7.86 1.13
C PHE A 16 8.54 7.72 2.21
N GLY A 17 8.76 8.35 3.37
CA GLY A 17 7.87 8.32 4.52
C GLY A 17 8.25 7.23 5.53
N THR A 18 7.80 7.42 6.76
CA THR A 18 8.12 6.54 7.90
C THR A 18 6.88 6.29 8.77
N PRO A 19 6.90 5.25 9.62
CA PRO A 19 5.85 5.02 10.63
C PRO A 19 5.57 6.21 11.55
N ASP A 20 6.59 7.03 11.80
CA ASP A 20 6.53 8.21 12.68
C ASP A 20 5.72 9.36 12.09
N ASN A 21 5.31 9.26 10.82
CA ASN A 21 4.41 10.23 10.20
C ASN A 21 2.99 10.21 10.80
N LEU A 22 2.65 9.23 11.65
CA LEU A 22 1.44 9.31 12.46
C LEU A 22 1.63 10.33 13.57
N ASP A 23 0.96 11.47 13.47
CA ASP A 23 0.95 12.51 14.51
C ASP A 23 0.65 11.90 15.89
N ALA A 24 1.48 12.24 16.88
CA ALA A 24 1.41 11.67 18.22
C ALA A 24 0.04 11.91 18.90
N ARG A 25 -0.66 13.01 18.58
CA ARG A 25 -1.99 13.31 19.12
C ARG A 25 -3.05 12.39 18.50
N HIS A 26 -2.93 12.06 17.22
CA HIS A 26 -3.81 11.07 16.59
C HIS A 26 -3.56 9.67 17.14
N ARG A 27 -2.30 9.29 17.36
CA ARG A 27 -1.95 8.04 18.05
C ARG A 27 -2.58 7.98 19.44
N ALA A 28 -2.32 9.00 20.27
CA ALA A 28 -2.84 9.05 21.64
C ALA A 28 -4.38 9.03 21.67
N LEU A 29 -5.04 9.70 20.72
CA LEU A 29 -6.50 9.65 20.59
C LEU A 29 -7.01 8.22 20.35
N LEU A 30 -6.38 7.47 19.45
CA LEU A 30 -6.77 6.10 19.11
C LEU A 30 -6.50 5.14 20.28
N GLU A 31 -5.34 5.26 20.92
CA GLU A 31 -4.95 4.47 22.08
C GLU A 31 -5.86 4.75 23.29
N ALA A 32 -6.25 6.01 23.53
CA ALA A 32 -7.22 6.38 24.55
C ALA A 32 -8.62 5.81 24.30
N ARG A 33 -8.92 5.40 23.05
CA ARG A 33 -10.15 4.65 22.70
C ARG A 33 -9.98 3.14 22.81
N GLY A 34 -8.81 2.66 23.25
CA GLY A 34 -8.52 1.25 23.51
C GLY A 34 -7.93 0.48 22.32
N PHE A 35 -7.58 1.15 21.22
CA PHE A 35 -6.91 0.47 20.10
C PHE A 35 -5.43 0.22 20.41
N THR A 36 -4.95 -0.98 20.08
CA THR A 36 -3.52 -1.22 19.89
C THR A 36 -3.14 -0.68 18.52
N VAL A 37 -2.37 0.41 18.46
CA VAL A 37 -1.99 1.09 17.21
C VAL A 37 -0.59 0.66 16.76
N ILE A 38 -0.52 -0.05 15.63
CA ILE A 38 0.72 -0.49 14.98
C ILE A 38 0.97 0.36 13.74
N SER A 39 2.06 1.12 13.71
CA SER A 39 2.54 1.78 12.48
C SER A 39 3.66 0.93 11.89
N VAL A 40 3.56 0.57 10.60
CA VAL A 40 4.54 -0.32 9.96
C VAL A 40 5.38 0.40 8.91
N ASP A 41 6.66 0.04 8.85
CA ASP A 41 7.54 0.46 7.77
C ASP A 41 7.49 -0.58 6.65
N TYR A 42 6.79 -0.24 5.58
CA TYR A 42 6.63 -1.13 4.43
C TYR A 42 7.70 -0.84 3.36
N PRO A 43 8.03 -1.81 2.48
CA PRO A 43 9.02 -1.62 1.42
C PRO A 43 8.77 -0.38 0.56
N LYS A 44 9.84 0.29 0.11
CA LYS A 44 9.74 1.43 -0.83
C LYS A 44 10.15 0.99 -2.23
N VAL A 45 9.72 1.75 -3.24
CA VAL A 45 9.92 1.42 -4.66
C VAL A 45 11.34 1.65 -5.16
N ILE A 46 12.13 2.50 -4.47
CA ILE A 46 13.52 2.74 -4.85
C ILE A 46 14.31 1.44 -4.66
N GLY A 47 14.98 0.96 -5.72
CA GLY A 47 15.68 -0.33 -5.73
C GLY A 47 14.75 -1.55 -5.85
N SER A 48 13.44 -1.36 -5.98
CA SER A 48 12.44 -2.44 -6.04
C SER A 48 11.36 -2.11 -7.08
N THR A 49 10.15 -2.65 -6.90
CA THR A 49 8.91 -2.29 -7.59
C THR A 49 7.82 -2.04 -6.55
N ILE A 50 6.73 -1.41 -6.97
CA ILE A 50 5.54 -1.22 -6.12
C ILE A 50 4.99 -2.53 -5.56
N HIS A 51 5.15 -3.65 -6.27
CA HIS A 51 4.60 -4.96 -5.92
C HIS A 51 5.18 -5.57 -4.66
N ALA A 52 6.39 -5.18 -4.28
CA ALA A 52 6.97 -5.59 -3.00
C ALA A 52 6.14 -5.10 -1.80
N THR A 53 5.42 -3.98 -1.95
CA THR A 53 4.64 -3.36 -0.87
C THR A 53 3.35 -4.15 -0.58
N PRO A 54 2.44 -4.38 -1.57
CA PRO A 54 1.28 -5.26 -1.40
C PRO A 54 1.61 -6.63 -0.79
N ALA A 55 2.61 -7.32 -1.35
CA ALA A 55 2.99 -8.66 -0.89
C ALA A 55 3.49 -8.67 0.57
N ALA A 56 4.24 -7.65 0.98
CA ALA A 56 4.66 -7.52 2.37
C ALA A 56 3.48 -7.25 3.30
N LEU A 57 2.56 -6.36 2.90
CA LEU A 57 1.42 -5.97 3.72
C LEU A 57 0.37 -7.08 3.87
N GLU A 58 0.17 -7.94 2.88
CA GLU A 58 -0.66 -9.15 3.05
C GLU A 58 -0.17 -10.02 4.20
N ARG A 59 1.15 -10.29 4.25
CA ARG A 59 1.75 -11.06 5.34
C ARG A 59 1.61 -10.33 6.68
N THR A 60 1.84 -9.02 6.69
CA THR A 60 1.68 -8.19 7.89
C THR A 60 0.25 -8.23 8.43
N VAL A 61 -0.77 -8.06 7.58
CA VAL A 61 -2.17 -8.10 8.02
C VAL A 61 -2.57 -9.49 8.49
N THR A 62 -2.12 -10.55 7.82
CA THR A 62 -2.34 -11.94 8.27
C THR A 62 -1.77 -12.17 9.67
N ALA A 63 -0.51 -11.77 9.91
CA ALA A 63 0.13 -11.91 11.21
C ALA A 63 -0.56 -11.07 12.29
N LEU A 64 -0.88 -9.81 12.00
CA LEU A 64 -1.57 -8.92 12.94
C LEU A 64 -2.99 -9.41 13.28
N ALA A 65 -3.70 -9.99 12.30
CA ALA A 65 -5.02 -10.56 12.53
C ALA A 65 -4.95 -11.78 13.46
N ALA A 66 -3.95 -12.64 13.28
CA ALA A 66 -3.73 -13.82 14.14
C ALA A 66 -3.42 -13.43 15.59
N GLU A 67 -2.71 -12.32 15.82
CA GLU A 67 -2.43 -11.78 17.15
C GLU A 67 -3.55 -10.87 17.69
N SER A 68 -4.50 -10.45 16.85
CA SER A 68 -5.57 -9.55 17.27
C SER A 68 -6.60 -10.29 18.12
N PRO A 69 -7.09 -9.70 19.23
CA PRO A 69 -8.15 -10.28 20.06
C PRO A 69 -9.45 -10.61 19.31
N THR A 70 -9.66 -9.99 18.15
CA THR A 70 -10.88 -10.18 17.33
C THR A 70 -10.65 -11.04 16.09
N GLY A 71 -9.40 -11.48 15.83
CA GLY A 71 -9.05 -12.12 14.56
C GLY A 71 -9.08 -11.18 13.35
N THR A 72 -9.21 -9.86 13.56
CA THR A 72 -9.36 -8.86 12.50
C THR A 72 -8.52 -7.61 12.74
N VAL A 73 -8.36 -6.80 11.70
CA VAL A 73 -7.58 -5.56 11.73
C VAL A 73 -8.42 -4.39 11.21
N VAL A 74 -8.26 -3.22 11.82
CA VAL A 74 -8.69 -1.94 11.25
C VAL A 74 -7.49 -1.30 10.57
N VAL A 75 -7.62 -0.87 9.33
CA VAL A 75 -6.51 -0.24 8.59
C VAL A 75 -6.80 1.25 8.40
N VAL A 76 -5.84 2.09 8.74
CA VAL A 76 -5.90 3.55 8.53
C VAL A 76 -4.67 3.95 7.73
N GLY A 77 -4.81 4.81 6.74
CA GLY A 77 -3.66 5.27 6.00
C GLY A 77 -3.84 6.60 5.30
N HIS A 78 -2.72 7.28 5.04
CA HIS A 78 -2.71 8.61 4.43
C HIS A 78 -2.03 8.61 3.06
N SER A 79 -2.61 9.32 2.08
CA SER A 79 -2.04 9.47 0.73
C SER A 79 -1.77 8.11 0.08
N PHE A 80 -0.52 7.76 -0.22
CA PHE A 80 -0.16 6.42 -0.69
C PHE A 80 -0.54 5.31 0.31
N GLY A 81 -0.42 5.55 1.61
CA GLY A 81 -0.93 4.65 2.64
C GLY A 81 -2.46 4.54 2.61
N GLY A 82 -3.15 5.58 2.17
CA GLY A 82 -4.60 5.56 1.91
C GLY A 82 -4.95 4.69 0.72
N TYR A 83 -4.16 4.73 -0.36
CA TYR A 83 -4.26 3.76 -1.47
C TYR A 83 -4.09 2.32 -0.96
N LEU A 84 -3.03 2.05 -0.19
CA LEU A 84 -2.77 0.71 0.37
C LEU A 84 -3.90 0.25 1.30
N THR A 85 -4.50 1.18 2.04
CA THR A 85 -5.67 0.92 2.88
C THR A 85 -6.87 0.46 2.05
N LEU A 86 -7.16 1.15 0.95
CA LEU A 86 -8.23 0.75 0.03
C LEU A 86 -7.94 -0.59 -0.66
N TRP A 87 -6.68 -0.84 -1.01
CA TRP A 87 -6.24 -2.10 -1.59
C TRP A 87 -6.42 -3.26 -0.62
N LEU A 88 -5.89 -3.17 0.59
CA LEU A 88 -6.05 -4.18 1.64
C LEU A 88 -7.53 -4.44 1.96
N ALA A 89 -8.36 -3.39 2.04
CA ALA A 89 -9.79 -3.54 2.28
C ALA A 89 -10.52 -4.28 1.13
N ALA A 90 -10.00 -4.17 -0.10
CA ALA A 90 -10.58 -4.84 -1.25
C ALA A 90 -10.10 -6.29 -1.42
N THR A 91 -8.90 -6.63 -0.92
CA THR A 91 -8.25 -7.92 -1.20
C THR A 91 -8.07 -8.82 0.01
N HIS A 92 -8.03 -8.28 1.23
CA HIS A 92 -7.65 -9.04 2.42
C HIS A 92 -8.83 -9.26 3.38
N PRO A 93 -9.26 -10.51 3.64
CA PRO A 93 -10.49 -10.80 4.39
C PRO A 93 -10.43 -10.40 5.86
N ALA A 94 -9.24 -10.32 6.47
CA ALA A 94 -9.09 -9.91 7.87
C ALA A 94 -9.25 -8.40 8.11
N VAL A 95 -9.37 -7.57 7.06
CA VAL A 95 -9.59 -6.13 7.22
C VAL A 95 -11.06 -5.86 7.50
N ALA A 96 -11.40 -5.63 8.77
CA ALA A 96 -12.79 -5.42 9.19
C ALA A 96 -13.29 -4.00 8.86
N ARG A 97 -12.42 -2.99 8.97
CA ARG A 97 -12.73 -1.59 8.67
C ARG A 97 -11.50 -0.89 8.09
N ALA A 98 -11.76 0.13 7.28
CA ALA A 98 -10.72 0.88 6.59
C ALA A 98 -11.02 2.39 6.62
N VAL A 99 -9.99 3.21 6.87
CA VAL A 99 -10.07 4.68 6.80
C VAL A 99 -8.94 5.20 5.92
N ALA A 100 -9.28 5.60 4.70
CA ALA A 100 -8.33 6.13 3.73
C ALA A 100 -8.37 7.67 3.73
N LEU A 101 -7.32 8.31 4.25
CA LEU A 101 -7.17 9.76 4.30
C LEU A 101 -6.44 10.24 3.04
N ALA A 102 -7.09 11.05 2.20
CA ALA A 102 -6.55 11.46 0.89
C ALA A 102 -6.03 10.27 0.04
N GLY A 103 -6.66 9.10 0.20
CA GLY A 103 -6.34 7.90 -0.55
C GLY A 103 -6.95 7.92 -1.96
N TYR A 104 -6.47 7.02 -2.80
CA TYR A 104 -6.91 6.88 -4.19
C TYR A 104 -6.94 5.39 -4.56
N GLY A 105 -7.94 4.98 -5.33
CA GLY A 105 -8.14 3.57 -5.69
C GLY A 105 -7.68 3.21 -7.11
N ASP A 106 -7.05 4.13 -7.82
CA ASP A 106 -6.56 3.93 -9.18
C ASP A 106 -5.16 4.54 -9.34
N LEU A 107 -4.15 3.69 -9.55
CA LEU A 107 -2.76 4.09 -9.79
C LEU A 107 -2.52 4.60 -11.21
N LEU A 108 -3.46 4.36 -12.12
CA LEU A 108 -3.44 4.80 -13.52
C LEU A 108 -4.48 5.91 -13.77
N ALA A 109 -4.93 6.61 -12.72
CA ALA A 109 -5.77 7.78 -12.90
C ALA A 109 -5.02 8.89 -13.64
N ASP A 110 -5.72 9.68 -14.46
CA ASP A 110 -5.12 10.71 -15.32
C ASP A 110 -4.21 11.68 -14.57
N TRP A 111 -4.60 12.06 -13.35
CA TRP A 111 -3.79 12.96 -12.52
C TRP A 111 -2.42 12.36 -12.21
N TYR A 112 -2.26 11.04 -12.18
CA TYR A 112 -0.99 10.38 -11.89
C TYR A 112 -0.13 10.15 -13.14
N LEU A 113 -0.78 9.92 -14.29
CA LEU A 113 -0.15 9.70 -15.60
C LEU A 113 0.29 10.98 -16.29
N THR A 114 -0.30 12.12 -15.94
CA THR A 114 0.00 13.40 -16.58
C THR A 114 0.95 14.26 -15.74
N PRO A 115 1.77 15.12 -16.39
CA PRO A 115 2.48 16.20 -15.73
C PRO A 115 1.58 17.03 -14.83
N SER A 116 1.96 17.17 -13.56
CA SER A 116 1.20 17.98 -12.61
C SER A 116 1.58 19.45 -12.71
N ALA A 117 0.61 20.32 -13.02
CA ALA A 117 0.80 21.78 -13.03
C ALA A 117 1.29 22.32 -11.67
N HIS A 118 0.79 21.77 -10.57
CA HIS A 118 1.23 22.12 -9.21
C HIS A 118 2.74 21.87 -9.05
N TYR A 119 3.21 20.66 -9.34
CA TYR A 119 4.64 20.33 -9.22
C TYR A 119 5.48 21.00 -10.31
N ALA A 120 4.94 21.28 -11.49
CA ALA A 120 5.61 22.03 -12.55
C ALA A 120 6.04 23.43 -12.06
N ALA A 121 5.22 24.09 -11.24
CA ALA A 121 5.53 25.40 -10.65
C ALA A 121 6.44 25.35 -9.41
N THR A 122 6.76 24.16 -8.90
CA THR A 122 7.72 24.00 -7.78
C THR A 122 9.17 24.04 -8.29
N LYS A 123 10.12 23.80 -7.37
CA LYS A 123 11.57 23.81 -7.56
C LYS A 123 12.08 23.33 -8.93
N GLU A 124 13.14 23.99 -9.42
CA GLU A 124 13.83 23.64 -10.65
C GLU A 124 14.58 22.31 -10.50
N LEU A 125 14.38 21.40 -11.45
CA LEU A 125 14.98 20.06 -11.48
C LEU A 125 15.59 19.73 -12.83
N ARG A 126 16.00 20.75 -13.60
CA ARG A 126 16.68 20.56 -14.87
C ARG A 126 17.96 19.77 -14.63
N GLY A 127 18.12 18.68 -15.37
CA GLY A 127 19.29 17.81 -15.22
C GLY A 127 19.25 16.86 -14.02
N PHE A 128 18.13 16.78 -13.28
CA PHE A 128 17.95 15.74 -12.27
C PHE A 128 18.12 14.34 -12.88
N ARG A 129 18.75 13.43 -12.13
CA ARG A 129 19.07 12.06 -12.53
C ARG A 129 18.35 11.08 -11.60
N PRO A 130 17.12 10.65 -11.90
CA PRO A 130 16.33 9.79 -11.00
C PRO A 130 17.03 8.46 -10.67
N GLU A 131 17.89 7.96 -11.55
CA GLU A 131 18.68 6.75 -11.39
C GLU A 131 19.76 6.85 -10.29
N MET A 132 20.15 8.07 -9.90
CA MET A 132 21.13 8.29 -8.83
C MET A 132 20.51 8.19 -7.42
N VAL A 133 19.18 8.17 -7.32
CA VAL A 133 18.49 8.07 -6.04
C VAL A 133 18.41 6.61 -5.61
N THR A 134 18.99 6.32 -4.46
CA THR A 134 19.10 4.98 -3.87
C THR A 134 18.28 4.86 -2.59
N PRO A 135 18.03 3.64 -2.06
CA PRO A 135 17.33 3.47 -0.79
C PRO A 135 18.02 4.21 0.38
N ALA A 136 19.34 4.36 0.33
CA ALA A 136 20.14 5.05 1.33
C ALA A 136 20.14 6.59 1.17
N SER A 137 19.55 7.12 0.09
CA SER A 137 19.52 8.56 -0.16
C SER A 137 18.72 9.31 0.90
N SER A 138 19.06 10.59 1.09
CA SER A 138 18.38 11.50 2.02
C SER A 138 16.89 11.64 1.71
N TRP A 139 16.14 12.15 2.69
CA TRP A 139 14.74 12.47 2.47
C TRP A 139 14.56 13.47 1.32
N ASP A 140 15.38 14.52 1.27
CA ASP A 140 15.32 15.54 0.22
C ASP A 140 15.52 14.93 -1.17
N ALA A 141 16.52 14.07 -1.36
CA ALA A 141 16.75 13.41 -2.65
C ALA A 141 15.57 12.53 -3.09
N LYS A 142 14.91 11.86 -2.15
CA LYS A 142 13.72 11.04 -2.40
C LYS A 142 12.49 11.90 -2.70
N PHE A 143 12.35 13.03 -2.02
CA PHE A 143 11.29 13.99 -2.29
C PHE A 143 11.50 14.65 -3.66
N ASP A 144 12.72 14.98 -4.02
CA ASP A 144 13.14 15.51 -5.31
C ASP A 144 12.81 14.54 -6.45
N LEU A 145 13.07 13.25 -6.25
CA LEU A 145 12.65 12.19 -7.17
C LEU A 145 11.14 12.21 -7.36
N TYR A 146 10.36 12.27 -6.28
CA TYR A 146 8.91 12.33 -6.39
C TYR A 146 8.45 13.58 -7.17
N VAL A 147 8.98 14.77 -6.85
CA VAL A 147 8.64 16.00 -7.58
C VAL A 147 8.99 15.86 -9.07
N TYR A 148 10.17 15.32 -9.40
CA TYR A 148 10.58 15.06 -10.79
C TYR A 148 9.58 14.15 -11.51
N LEU A 149 9.20 13.03 -10.89
CA LEU A 149 8.24 12.07 -11.46
C LEU A 149 6.85 12.69 -11.65
N ARG A 150 6.43 13.59 -10.76
CA ARG A 150 5.16 14.31 -10.90
C ARG A 150 5.22 15.40 -11.97
N LYS A 151 6.35 16.10 -12.13
CA LYS A 151 6.57 17.07 -13.21
C LYS A 151 6.53 16.43 -14.59
N THR A 152 6.99 15.19 -14.71
CA THR A 152 7.12 14.48 -15.99
C THR A 152 5.96 13.53 -16.31
N GLY A 153 5.06 13.29 -15.35
CA GLY A 153 4.07 12.21 -15.47
C GLY A 153 4.67 10.81 -15.37
N GLY A 154 5.95 10.69 -15.01
CA GLY A 154 6.70 9.43 -15.03
C GLY A 154 6.48 8.52 -13.80
N TRP A 155 5.68 8.93 -12.81
CA TRP A 155 5.53 8.14 -11.58
C TRP A 155 5.05 6.70 -11.83
N PRO A 156 3.95 6.45 -12.58
CA PRO A 156 3.48 5.08 -12.80
C PRO A 156 4.54 4.20 -13.45
N GLY A 157 5.21 4.70 -14.49
CA GLY A 157 6.29 3.97 -15.17
C GLY A 157 7.51 3.72 -14.26
N TYR A 158 7.87 4.66 -13.40
CA TYR A 158 8.98 4.47 -12.46
C TYR A 158 8.69 3.36 -11.44
N VAL A 159 7.52 3.40 -10.80
CA VAL A 159 7.21 2.47 -9.69
C VAL A 159 6.91 1.05 -10.16
N SER A 160 6.44 0.89 -11.39
CA SER A 160 6.18 -0.42 -11.99
C SER A 160 7.33 -0.96 -12.83
N ARG A 161 8.41 -0.20 -13.02
CA ARG A 161 9.47 -0.49 -14.00
C ARG A 161 8.90 -0.67 -15.42
N ALA A 162 8.09 0.29 -15.84
CA ALA A 162 7.40 0.37 -17.12
C ALA A 162 6.30 -0.68 -17.37
N ASP A 163 5.96 -1.52 -16.38
CA ASP A 163 4.83 -2.46 -16.46
C ASP A 163 3.53 -1.81 -15.95
N LEU A 164 2.87 -1.01 -16.78
CA LEU A 164 1.63 -0.32 -16.36
C LEU A 164 0.45 -1.27 -16.14
N ASP A 165 0.40 -2.40 -16.84
CA ASP A 165 -0.68 -3.39 -16.68
C ASP A 165 -0.69 -3.99 -15.27
N SER A 166 0.49 -4.21 -14.71
CA SER A 166 0.62 -4.64 -13.31
C SER A 166 0.04 -3.63 -12.31
N LEU A 167 0.03 -2.33 -12.62
CA LEU A 167 -0.60 -1.31 -11.78
C LEU A 167 -2.12 -1.39 -11.82
N ALA A 168 -2.71 -1.76 -12.95
CA ALA A 168 -4.14 -1.98 -13.07
C ALA A 168 -4.59 -3.13 -12.15
N ALA A 169 -3.80 -4.20 -12.06
CA ALA A 169 -4.09 -5.36 -11.22
C ALA A 169 -4.14 -5.03 -9.72
N ILE A 170 -3.32 -4.07 -9.26
CA ILE A 170 -3.28 -3.62 -7.87
C ILE A 170 -4.10 -2.34 -7.62
N SER A 171 -4.86 -1.86 -8.61
CA SER A 171 -5.75 -0.69 -8.48
C SER A 171 -7.17 -1.14 -8.10
N PRO A 172 -7.66 -0.90 -6.86
CA PRO A 172 -8.95 -1.41 -6.39
C PRO A 172 -10.15 -1.03 -7.26
N LEU A 173 -10.11 0.14 -7.90
CA LEU A 173 -11.18 0.61 -8.79
C LEU A 173 -11.12 -0.01 -10.19
N ARG A 174 -9.98 -0.60 -10.59
CA ARG A 174 -9.82 -1.28 -11.90
C ARG A 174 -9.99 -2.78 -11.80
N ALA A 175 -9.51 -3.39 -10.71
CA ALA A 175 -9.56 -4.83 -10.49
C ALA A 175 -11.00 -5.41 -10.49
N ARG A 176 -12.02 -4.58 -10.27
CA ARG A 176 -13.44 -4.98 -10.30
C ARG A 176 -14.08 -4.99 -11.68
N HIS A 177 -13.51 -4.33 -12.69
CA HIS A 177 -14.07 -4.32 -14.04
C HIS A 177 -13.68 -5.55 -14.90
N GLY A 178 -12.73 -6.37 -14.43
CA GLY A 178 -12.38 -7.66 -15.05
C GLY A 178 -13.22 -8.86 -14.60
N GLN A 179 -14.14 -8.67 -13.63
CA GLN A 179 -15.07 -9.71 -13.18
C GLN A 179 -16.53 -9.23 -13.22
N SER A 180 -17.00 -8.74 -14.37
CA SER A 180 -18.39 -9.03 -14.72
C SER A 180 -18.45 -10.51 -15.11
N LYS A 181 -18.56 -11.40 -14.12
CA LYS A 181 -19.14 -12.71 -14.40
C LYS A 181 -20.52 -12.42 -14.98
N GLN A 182 -20.73 -12.79 -16.25
CA GLN A 182 -22.06 -13.05 -16.75
C GLN A 182 -22.77 -13.90 -15.70
N THR A 183 -23.75 -13.35 -15.00
CA THR A 183 -24.72 -14.16 -14.26
C THR A 183 -25.70 -14.74 -15.28
N GLY A 184 -25.19 -15.54 -16.20
CA GLY A 184 -25.95 -16.55 -16.90
C GLY A 184 -25.83 -17.80 -16.03
N ILE A 185 -26.92 -18.19 -15.40
CA ILE A 185 -27.02 -19.44 -14.62
C ILE A 185 -26.68 -20.61 -15.56
N PRO A 186 -25.64 -21.43 -15.30
CA PRO A 186 -25.47 -22.70 -15.98
C PRO A 186 -26.04 -23.82 -15.13
N LEU A 187 -26.88 -24.67 -15.75
CA LEU A 187 -27.40 -25.91 -15.17
C LEU A 187 -26.27 -26.91 -14.85
N PRO A 188 -26.45 -27.82 -13.88
CA PRO A 188 -25.35 -28.59 -13.29
C PRO A 188 -25.09 -29.91 -14.03
N VAL A 189 -23.82 -30.22 -14.35
CA VAL A 189 -23.34 -31.60 -14.55
C VAL A 189 -21.84 -31.71 -14.25
N GLY A 190 -21.45 -32.72 -13.46
CA GLY A 190 -20.23 -33.52 -13.70
C GLY A 190 -19.00 -33.30 -12.81
N GLN A 191 -18.65 -34.32 -12.01
CA GLN A 191 -17.45 -34.42 -11.16
C GLN A 191 -16.15 -34.68 -11.95
N SER A 192 -14.99 -34.25 -11.44
CA SER A 192 -13.85 -35.12 -11.04
C SER A 192 -12.60 -34.34 -10.53
N SER A 193 -11.92 -34.98 -9.55
CA SER A 193 -10.48 -35.00 -9.09
C SER A 193 -9.43 -34.07 -9.72
N SER A 194 -8.30 -33.67 -9.12
CA SER A 194 -7.56 -34.05 -7.90
C SER A 194 -6.39 -33.07 -7.63
N GLU A 195 -5.89 -33.12 -6.39
CA GLU A 195 -4.47 -33.02 -5.97
C GLU A 195 -3.71 -31.68 -5.83
N SER A 196 -2.77 -31.79 -4.90
CA SER A 196 -2.08 -30.84 -4.04
C SER A 196 -0.70 -30.39 -4.53
N ALA A 197 -0.17 -29.29 -3.99
CA ALA A 197 1.17 -29.27 -3.37
C ALA A 197 1.47 -27.92 -2.69
N ALA A 198 2.10 -28.03 -1.52
CA ALA A 198 2.54 -26.94 -0.66
C ALA A 198 3.85 -26.31 -1.12
N PHE A 199 4.04 -25.02 -0.83
CA PHE A 199 5.35 -24.38 -0.80
C PHE A 199 5.52 -23.67 0.55
N GLY A 200 6.46 -24.16 1.36
CA GLY A 200 6.89 -23.52 2.59
C GLY A 200 7.87 -22.40 2.29
N ILE A 201 7.69 -21.24 2.93
CA ILE A 201 8.67 -20.15 2.95
C ILE A 201 8.81 -19.68 4.40
N ASP A 202 10.07 -19.69 4.84
CA ASP A 202 10.57 -19.27 6.13
C ASP A 202 10.39 -17.75 6.32
N ASN A 203 9.76 -17.35 7.43
CA ASN A 203 9.39 -15.96 7.75
C ASN A 203 10.11 -15.52 9.02
N THR A 204 11.18 -14.74 8.87
CA THR A 204 11.77 -13.98 9.98
C THR A 204 11.82 -12.49 9.63
N TYR A 205 10.81 -11.74 10.06
CA TYR A 205 10.88 -10.28 10.16
C TYR A 205 10.53 -9.86 11.59
N GLN A 206 11.50 -9.25 12.25
CA GLN A 206 11.49 -8.87 13.66
C GLN A 206 10.57 -7.67 13.90
N LEU A 207 9.48 -7.88 14.64
CA LEU A 207 8.64 -6.83 15.22
C LEU A 207 9.39 -6.18 16.39
N ARG A 208 9.81 -4.92 16.25
CA ARG A 208 10.27 -4.15 17.42
C ARG A 208 9.05 -3.58 18.16
N LYS A 209 8.77 -4.13 19.35
CA LYS A 209 7.88 -3.52 20.35
C LYS A 209 8.70 -2.52 21.16
N SER A 210 8.37 -1.24 21.07
CA SER A 210 8.91 -0.23 21.99
C SER A 210 7.94 -0.09 23.15
N TYR A 211 8.35 -0.55 24.33
CA TYR A 211 7.70 -0.22 25.60
C TYR A 211 8.38 1.00 26.20
N THR A 212 7.63 2.08 26.39
CA THR A 212 7.84 3.10 27.42
C THR A 212 6.48 3.65 27.81
#